data_AF-A0A9P9GLZ2-F1
#
_entry.id   AF-A0A9P9GLZ2-F1
#
_cell.length_a   1.000
_cell.length_b   1.000
_cell.length_c   1.000
_cell.angle_alpha   90.00
_cell.angle_beta   90.00
_cell.angle_gamma   90.00
#
_symmetry.space_group_name_H-M   'P 1'
#
loop_
_entity.id
_entity.type
_entity.pdbx_description
1 polymer ?
#
loop_
_entity_poly.entity_id
_entity_poly.type
_entity_poly.pdbx_seq_one_letter_code
_entity_poly.pdbx_strand_id
1 'polypeptide(L)'
;MPLVVPGINSTSGDKAEEWQNKLVGKKLSDEEASTETVFAKRDLPQETRIIEPGMMVTKDFKEDRLNVHLKDDGTVSHVGSPKQKLKSSVQRSLRQGLLDTYPLLNSYIDEILPKKASLSSMKLTDRNTLYVLDSTPLFYQQDLTGILVPHLRLVHRFPQAFPCIRIDRGAIRFVLSGATLMAPGLTSPGGRLPADGAPEGLQEGKEMDQKMDEEGRWSRELVKGEPVVVIAEGKEEACAVGTLVVGTKEVKAKGKGPVIEDAHYLGDGLWNLSTE
;
A
#
# COMPACT_ATOMS: atom_id res chain seq x y z
N MET A 1 29.98 6.56 -37.32
CA MET A 1 28.98 7.31 -36.53
C MET A 1 27.70 6.50 -36.55
N PRO A 2 27.20 5.97 -35.42
CA PRO A 2 25.91 5.28 -35.44
C PRO A 2 24.80 6.34 -35.34
N LEU A 3 23.87 6.26 -36.29
CA LEU A 3 22.68 7.09 -36.42
C LEU A 3 21.68 6.69 -35.32
N VAL A 4 21.32 7.65 -34.46
CA VAL A 4 20.28 7.49 -33.44
C VAL A 4 18.93 7.80 -34.11
N VAL A 5 18.07 6.78 -34.20
CA VAL A 5 16.65 6.94 -34.54
C VAL A 5 15.90 7.44 -33.29
N PRO A 6 15.18 8.57 -33.34
CA PRO A 6 14.40 9.06 -32.20
C PRO A 6 13.01 8.42 -32.21
N GLY A 7 12.71 7.65 -31.18
CA GLY A 7 11.36 7.15 -30.92
C GLY A 7 11.37 5.89 -30.08
N ILE A 8 10.68 5.94 -28.94
CA ILE A 8 10.41 4.85 -28.00
C ILE A 8 11.51 4.65 -26.95
N ASN A 9 11.44 5.45 -25.87
CA ASN A 9 11.50 4.96 -24.49
C ASN A 9 11.30 6.15 -23.55
N SER A 10 10.05 6.38 -23.15
CA SER A 10 9.77 7.18 -21.95
C SER A 10 8.98 6.30 -21.00
N THR A 11 9.71 5.54 -20.19
CA THR A 11 9.20 4.93 -18.96
C THR A 11 8.54 6.03 -18.12
N SER A 12 7.28 5.82 -17.75
CA SER A 12 6.43 6.75 -17.00
C SER A 12 7.08 7.33 -15.73
N GLY A 13 8.08 6.65 -15.17
CA GLY A 13 8.84 7.08 -14.00
C GLY A 13 9.85 8.23 -14.20
N ASP A 14 10.23 8.61 -15.43
CA ASP A 14 11.29 9.61 -15.67
C ASP A 14 10.75 11.04 -15.93
N LYS A 15 9.46 11.20 -16.27
CA LYS A 15 8.88 12.52 -16.60
C LYS A 15 9.00 13.52 -15.45
N ALA A 16 8.72 13.11 -14.22
CA ALA A 16 8.77 14.01 -13.07
C ALA A 16 10.19 14.49 -12.78
N GLU A 17 11.19 13.62 -12.95
CA GLU A 17 12.61 13.95 -12.77
C GLU A 17 13.09 14.90 -13.88
N GLU A 18 12.66 14.68 -15.13
CA GLU A 18 12.90 15.62 -16.23
C GLU A 18 12.31 17.01 -15.94
N TRP A 19 11.06 17.06 -15.46
CA TRP A 19 10.41 18.32 -15.10
C TRP A 19 11.04 18.97 -13.87
N GLN A 20 11.49 18.17 -12.90
CA GLN A 20 12.24 18.66 -11.75
C GLN A 20 13.51 19.38 -12.20
N ASN A 21 14.28 18.77 -13.11
CA ASN A 21 15.50 19.38 -13.65
C ASN A 21 15.22 20.65 -14.47
N LYS A 22 14.06 20.75 -15.12
CA LYS A 22 13.68 21.92 -15.92
C LYS A 22 13.15 23.09 -15.09
N LEU A 23 12.45 22.80 -14.00
CA LEU A 23 11.64 23.79 -13.26
C LEU A 23 12.27 24.26 -11.96
N VAL A 24 12.98 23.39 -11.23
CA VAL A 24 13.51 23.74 -9.89
C VAL A 24 14.46 24.92 -10.00
N GLY A 25 14.25 25.93 -9.15
CA GLY A 25 15.03 27.17 -9.14
C GLY A 25 14.51 28.27 -10.07
N LYS A 26 13.51 28.02 -10.91
CA LYS A 26 12.87 29.02 -11.77
C LYS A 26 11.57 29.56 -11.18
N LYS A 27 11.15 30.75 -11.60
CA LYS A 27 9.82 31.32 -11.31
C LYS A 27 8.83 31.02 -12.43
N LEU A 28 7.57 30.77 -12.09
CA LEU A 28 6.52 30.53 -13.08
C LEU A 28 5.89 31.87 -13.51
N SER A 29 5.79 32.13 -14.82
CA SER A 29 5.17 33.34 -15.39
C SER A 29 4.08 32.99 -16.40
N ASP A 30 3.03 33.81 -16.44
CA ASP A 30 1.94 33.71 -17.42
C ASP A 30 2.23 34.49 -18.70
N GLU A 31 3.11 35.50 -18.63
CA GLU A 31 3.32 36.48 -19.71
C GLU A 31 4.68 36.30 -20.42
N GLU A 32 5.70 35.87 -19.69
CA GLU A 32 7.07 35.79 -20.19
C GLU A 32 7.39 34.43 -20.83
N ALA A 33 8.21 34.45 -21.88
CA ALA A 33 8.74 33.22 -22.48
C ALA A 33 9.75 32.54 -21.53
N SER A 34 9.92 31.23 -21.67
CA SER A 34 10.83 30.44 -20.86
C SER A 34 12.30 30.88 -21.04
N THR A 35 12.94 31.30 -19.95
CA THR A 35 14.34 31.75 -19.85
C THR A 35 15.12 30.90 -18.81
N GLU A 36 16.33 31.32 -18.46
CA GLU A 36 17.14 30.65 -17.42
C GLU A 36 16.51 30.79 -16.02
N THR A 37 15.88 31.92 -15.71
CA THR A 37 15.31 32.22 -14.38
C THR A 37 13.79 32.13 -14.32
N VAL A 38 13.11 32.16 -15.48
CA VAL A 38 11.64 32.14 -15.58
C VAL A 38 11.19 31.00 -16.50
N PHE A 39 10.07 30.37 -16.17
CA PHE A 39 9.46 29.31 -16.97
C PHE A 39 7.99 29.65 -17.26
N ALA A 40 7.57 29.53 -18.53
CA ALA A 40 6.22 29.91 -18.94
C ALA A 40 5.22 28.82 -18.55
N LYS A 41 4.09 29.20 -17.91
CA LYS A 41 3.08 28.21 -17.49
C LYS A 41 2.43 27.44 -18.65
N ARG A 42 2.36 28.06 -19.84
CA ARG A 42 1.84 27.42 -21.07
C ARG A 42 2.67 26.23 -21.55
N ASP A 43 3.94 26.14 -21.15
CA ASP A 43 4.85 25.07 -21.54
C ASP A 43 4.77 23.88 -20.56
N LEU A 44 3.99 23.99 -19.47
CA LEU A 44 3.76 22.90 -18.53
C LEU A 44 2.83 21.83 -19.14
N PRO A 45 2.92 20.57 -18.68
CA PRO A 45 1.98 19.53 -19.07
C PRO A 45 0.53 19.93 -18.78
N GLN A 46 -0.42 19.44 -19.59
CA GLN A 46 -1.85 19.74 -19.43
C GLN A 46 -2.36 19.45 -18.00
N GLU A 47 -1.96 18.33 -17.42
CA GLU A 47 -2.31 17.95 -16.05
C GLU A 47 -1.23 18.45 -15.06
N THR A 48 -1.13 19.76 -14.85
CA THR A 48 -0.21 20.34 -13.85
C THR A 48 -0.96 21.04 -12.73
N ARG A 49 -0.55 20.79 -11.48
CA ARG A 49 -1.05 21.48 -10.29
C ARG A 49 0.08 22.26 -9.63
N ILE A 50 -0.11 23.57 -9.51
CA ILE A 50 0.80 24.47 -8.82
C ILE A 50 0.33 24.60 -7.37
N ILE A 51 1.25 24.40 -6.43
CA ILE A 51 0.97 24.36 -4.99
C ILE A 51 1.81 25.44 -4.32
N GLU A 52 1.14 26.46 -3.78
CA GLU A 52 1.77 27.53 -3.00
C GLU A 52 1.93 27.13 -1.52
N PRO A 53 2.86 27.76 -0.79
CA PRO A 53 2.99 27.55 0.66
C PRO A 53 1.66 27.81 1.38
N GLY A 54 1.21 26.84 2.18
CA GLY A 54 -0.04 26.95 2.94
C GLY A 54 -1.32 26.70 2.13
N MET A 55 -1.24 26.49 0.80
CA MET A 55 -2.41 26.14 0.00
C MET A 55 -2.97 24.79 0.46
N MET A 56 -4.28 24.74 0.71
CA MET A 56 -4.96 23.47 0.94
C MET A 56 -5.16 22.75 -0.39
N VAL A 57 -4.72 21.50 -0.44
CA VAL A 57 -4.66 20.71 -1.66
C VAL A 57 -5.54 19.48 -1.53
N THR A 58 -6.36 19.22 -2.55
CA THR A 58 -7.18 18.01 -2.63
C THR A 58 -6.29 16.78 -2.80
N LYS A 59 -6.66 15.67 -2.14
CA LYS A 59 -5.92 14.40 -2.16
C LYS A 59 -6.44 13.43 -3.23
N ASP A 60 -6.91 13.96 -4.36
CA ASP A 60 -7.37 13.18 -5.50
C ASP A 60 -6.19 12.51 -6.20
N PHE A 61 -6.36 11.27 -6.68
CA PHE A 61 -5.35 10.57 -7.49
C PHE A 61 -5.58 10.85 -8.97
N LYS A 62 -4.54 11.32 -9.66
CA LYS A 62 -4.49 11.52 -11.11
C LYS A 62 -3.12 11.09 -11.60
N GLU A 63 -3.07 10.02 -12.38
CA GLU A 63 -1.83 9.35 -12.79
C GLU A 63 -0.84 10.28 -13.50
N ASP A 64 -1.30 11.01 -14.52
CA ASP A 64 -0.47 11.91 -15.33
C ASP A 64 -0.21 13.29 -14.69
N ARG A 65 -0.65 13.52 -13.44
CA ARG A 65 -0.58 14.86 -12.83
C ARG A 65 0.82 15.21 -12.34
N LEU A 66 1.34 16.35 -12.79
CA LEU A 66 2.56 16.97 -12.26
C LEU A 66 2.23 17.93 -11.11
N ASN A 67 2.78 17.72 -9.93
CA ASN A 67 2.67 18.67 -8.81
C ASN A 67 3.92 19.55 -8.74
N VAL A 68 3.75 20.86 -8.89
CA VAL A 68 4.83 21.85 -8.82
C VAL A 68 4.67 22.66 -7.54
N HIS A 69 5.60 22.53 -6.61
CA HIS A 69 5.55 23.23 -5.33
C HIS A 69 6.39 24.50 -5.35
N LEU A 70 5.79 25.63 -4.99
CA LEU A 70 6.46 26.93 -4.93
C LEU A 70 6.93 27.26 -3.51
N LYS A 71 7.96 28.10 -3.40
CA LYS A 71 8.35 28.80 -2.16
C LYS A 71 7.59 30.12 -2.02
N ASP A 72 7.72 30.77 -0.86
CA ASP A 72 7.10 32.08 -0.59
C ASP A 72 7.55 33.17 -1.58
N ASP A 73 8.72 33.01 -2.19
CA ASP A 73 9.28 33.93 -3.19
C ASP A 73 8.80 33.67 -4.65
N GLY A 74 7.92 32.68 -4.85
CA GLY A 74 7.38 32.27 -6.14
C GLY A 74 8.29 31.34 -6.96
N THR A 75 9.41 30.90 -6.40
CA THR A 75 10.36 29.98 -7.06
C THR A 75 9.95 28.52 -6.86
N VAL A 76 10.11 27.68 -7.87
CA VAL A 76 9.84 26.24 -7.77
C VAL A 76 10.84 25.58 -6.82
N SER A 77 10.31 24.98 -5.75
CA SER A 77 11.06 24.24 -4.74
C SER A 77 11.35 22.79 -5.16
N HIS A 78 10.30 22.07 -5.56
CA HIS A 78 10.37 20.69 -6.00
C HIS A 78 9.16 20.36 -6.88
N VAL A 79 9.34 19.33 -7.69
CA VAL A 79 8.30 18.77 -8.55
C VAL A 79 8.05 17.34 -8.08
N GLY A 80 6.78 16.96 -7.93
CA GLY A 80 6.38 15.64 -7.48
C GLY A 80 5.38 15.01 -8.45
N SER A 81 5.52 13.72 -8.67
CA SER A 81 4.51 12.88 -9.30
C SER A 81 3.78 12.04 -8.24
N PRO A 82 2.54 11.57 -8.54
CA PRO A 82 1.84 10.61 -7.69
C PRO A 82 2.65 9.34 -7.45
N LYS A 83 3.37 8.86 -8.48
CA LYS A 83 4.29 7.70 -8.44
C LYS A 83 5.74 8.19 -8.41
N GLN A 84 6.53 7.77 -7.42
CA GLN A 84 7.91 8.21 -7.23
C GLN A 84 8.82 7.02 -6.85
N LYS A 85 9.99 6.90 -7.49
CA LYS A 85 11.02 5.91 -7.12
C LYS A 85 11.58 6.22 -5.73
N LEU A 86 11.74 5.20 -4.90
CA LEU A 86 12.26 5.32 -3.55
C LEU A 86 13.79 5.25 -3.52
N LYS A 87 14.38 5.98 -2.56
CA LYS A 87 15.81 5.89 -2.26
C LYS A 87 16.13 4.52 -1.66
N SER A 88 17.31 3.99 -1.96
CA SER A 88 17.74 2.66 -1.46
C SER A 88 17.77 2.56 0.07
N SER A 89 17.98 3.67 0.79
CA SER A 89 17.90 3.68 2.25
C SER A 89 16.48 3.42 2.75
N VAL A 90 15.50 4.11 2.18
CA VAL A 90 14.08 3.97 2.52
C VAL A 90 13.60 2.56 2.17
N GLN A 91 13.98 2.04 1.01
CA GLN A 91 13.66 0.66 0.61
C GLN A 91 14.21 -0.38 1.59
N ARG A 92 15.43 -0.18 2.11
CA ARG A 92 16.00 -1.06 3.14
C ARG A 92 15.21 -1.01 4.44
N SER A 93 14.82 0.19 4.89
CA SER A 93 13.98 0.36 6.07
C SER A 93 12.61 -0.29 5.91
N LEU A 94 11.96 -0.10 4.76
CA LEU A 94 10.66 -0.75 4.46
C LEU A 94 10.80 -2.27 4.45
N ARG A 95 11.86 -2.80 3.82
CA ARG A 95 12.14 -4.23 3.80
C ARG A 95 12.29 -4.80 5.22
N GLN A 96 12.97 -4.08 6.11
CA GLN A 96 13.08 -4.52 7.50
C GLN A 96 11.72 -4.48 8.21
N GLY A 97 10.98 -3.37 8.09
CA GLY A 97 9.65 -3.26 8.71
C GLY A 97 8.65 -4.32 8.24
N LEU A 98 8.77 -4.78 6.99
CA LEU A 98 8.00 -5.92 6.48
C LEU A 98 8.36 -7.24 7.16
N LEU A 99 9.65 -7.49 7.40
CA LEU A 99 10.10 -8.70 8.08
C LEU A 99 9.76 -8.68 9.56
N ASP A 100 9.79 -7.50 10.19
CA ASP A 100 9.37 -7.32 11.57
C ASP A 100 7.86 -7.60 11.74
N THR A 101 7.06 -7.15 10.77
CA THR A 101 5.60 -7.36 10.77
C THR A 101 5.22 -8.79 10.32
N TYR A 102 5.90 -9.31 9.30
CA TYR A 102 5.64 -10.62 8.69
C TYR A 102 6.93 -11.46 8.61
N PRO A 103 7.34 -12.08 9.73
CA PRO A 103 8.59 -12.86 9.80
C PRO A 103 8.65 -14.01 8.80
N LEU A 104 7.51 -14.63 8.49
CA LEU A 104 7.41 -15.74 7.54
C LEU A 104 7.76 -15.35 6.09
N LEU A 105 7.78 -14.06 5.76
CA LEU A 105 8.26 -13.57 4.47
C LEU A 105 9.78 -13.69 4.31
N ASN A 106 10.54 -13.93 5.38
CA ASN A 106 12.00 -13.99 5.34
C ASN A 106 12.51 -15.04 4.33
N SER A 107 11.80 -16.14 4.14
CA SER A 107 12.16 -17.17 3.14
C SER A 107 11.95 -16.73 1.68
N TYR A 108 11.10 -15.72 1.45
CA TYR A 108 10.67 -15.29 0.12
C TYR A 108 11.07 -13.84 -0.21
N ILE A 109 11.65 -13.12 0.74
CA ILE A 109 11.84 -11.67 0.65
C ILE A 109 12.79 -11.25 -0.48
N ASP A 110 13.74 -12.09 -0.87
CA ASP A 110 14.62 -11.81 -2.01
C ASP A 110 13.91 -11.98 -3.36
N GLU A 111 12.85 -12.79 -3.43
CA GLU A 111 11.95 -12.90 -4.57
C GLU A 111 10.94 -11.74 -4.60
N ILE A 112 10.41 -11.36 -3.44
CA ILE A 112 9.38 -10.31 -3.31
C ILE A 112 9.98 -8.92 -3.52
N LEU A 113 11.08 -8.61 -2.85
CA LEU A 113 11.72 -7.30 -2.88
C LEU A 113 13.25 -7.44 -2.97
N PRO A 114 13.80 -7.73 -4.16
CA PRO A 114 15.24 -7.91 -4.34
C PRO A 114 16.03 -6.66 -3.90
N LYS A 115 17.24 -6.87 -3.35
CA LYS A 115 18.07 -5.77 -2.78
C LYS A 115 18.43 -4.66 -3.77
N LYS A 116 18.50 -4.99 -5.06
CA LYS A 116 18.84 -4.05 -6.15
C LYS A 116 17.61 -3.56 -6.93
N ALA A 117 16.41 -4.02 -6.55
CA ALA A 117 15.18 -3.65 -7.25
C ALA A 117 14.85 -2.17 -7.00
N SER A 118 14.14 -1.53 -7.93
CA SER A 118 13.73 -0.12 -7.79
C SER A 118 12.28 -0.05 -7.32
N LEU A 119 12.08 0.05 -6.00
CA LEU A 119 10.74 0.17 -5.42
C LEU A 119 10.19 1.59 -5.64
N SER A 120 8.94 1.69 -6.08
CA SER A 120 8.23 2.97 -6.23
C SER A 120 7.12 3.11 -5.19
N SER A 121 6.88 4.32 -4.70
CA SER A 121 5.72 4.67 -3.88
C SER A 121 4.72 5.45 -4.71
N MET A 122 3.44 5.11 -4.59
CA MET A 122 2.31 5.79 -5.22
C MET A 122 1.41 6.34 -4.13
N LYS A 123 1.24 7.66 -4.09
CA LYS A 123 0.32 8.31 -3.14
C LYS A 123 -1.11 8.18 -3.66
N LEU A 124 -1.96 7.52 -2.89
CA LEU A 124 -3.37 7.31 -3.19
C LEU A 124 -4.24 8.32 -2.46
N THR A 125 -5.55 8.25 -2.70
CA THR A 125 -6.56 8.94 -1.89
C THR A 125 -6.53 8.45 -0.44
N ASP A 126 -7.20 9.19 0.46
CA ASP A 126 -7.38 8.81 1.87
C ASP A 126 -6.09 8.59 2.66
N ARG A 127 -4.99 9.21 2.21
CA ARG A 127 -3.69 9.15 2.90
C ARG A 127 -3.09 7.74 2.92
N ASN A 128 -3.33 6.99 1.86
CA ASN A 128 -2.69 5.69 1.64
C ASN A 128 -1.50 5.84 0.71
N THR A 129 -0.42 5.12 0.99
CA THR A 129 0.74 5.02 0.09
C THR A 129 0.91 3.58 -0.35
N LEU A 130 0.81 3.32 -1.65
CA LEU A 130 1.02 2.00 -2.24
C LEU A 130 2.47 1.84 -2.69
N TYR A 131 3.10 0.74 -2.33
CA TYR A 131 4.44 0.37 -2.78
C TYR A 131 4.35 -0.62 -3.92
N VAL A 132 4.90 -0.22 -5.06
CA VAL A 132 4.86 -0.96 -6.33
C VAL A 132 6.29 -1.27 -6.75
N LEU A 133 6.56 -2.54 -7.03
CA LEU A 133 7.79 -2.96 -7.65
C LEU A 133 7.52 -3.25 -9.14
N ASP A 134 8.18 -2.49 -10.01
CA ASP A 134 7.89 -2.45 -11.45
C ASP A 134 6.41 -2.10 -11.70
N SER A 135 5.58 -3.10 -11.99
CA SER A 135 4.11 -3.00 -12.15
C SER A 135 3.35 -3.96 -11.22
N THR A 136 3.99 -4.41 -10.14
CA THR A 136 3.39 -5.31 -9.16
C THR A 136 3.17 -4.59 -7.82
N PRO A 137 1.92 -4.39 -7.38
CA PRO A 137 1.66 -3.85 -6.05
C PRO A 137 2.03 -4.88 -4.98
N LEU A 138 2.81 -4.45 -3.98
CA LEU A 138 3.30 -5.33 -2.92
C LEU A 138 2.61 -5.07 -1.58
N PHE A 139 2.66 -3.82 -1.12
CA PHE A 139 2.13 -3.42 0.19
C PHE A 139 1.58 -2.00 0.12
N TYR A 140 0.67 -1.66 1.02
CA TYR A 140 0.26 -0.28 1.22
C TYR A 140 0.38 0.11 2.69
N GLN A 141 0.63 1.39 2.92
CA GLN A 141 0.68 1.98 4.25
C GLN A 141 -0.51 2.91 4.42
N GLN A 142 -1.22 2.74 5.53
CA GLN A 142 -2.25 3.68 5.98
C GLN A 142 -1.58 4.71 6.90
N ASP A 143 -1.64 6.01 6.55
CA ASP A 143 -0.87 7.07 7.24
C ASP A 143 -1.17 7.18 8.75
N LEU A 144 -2.33 6.72 9.24
CA LEU A 144 -2.68 6.81 10.67
C LEU A 144 -1.96 5.78 11.54
N THR A 145 -1.60 4.61 11.01
CA THR A 145 -1.03 3.50 11.79
C THR A 145 0.46 3.33 11.52
N GLY A 146 0.94 3.73 10.35
CA GLY A 146 2.32 3.47 9.91
C GLY A 146 2.62 1.99 9.65
N ILE A 147 1.60 1.13 9.73
CA ILE A 147 1.71 -0.31 9.55
C ILE A 147 1.64 -0.62 8.06
N LEU A 148 2.51 -1.52 7.61
CA LEU A 148 2.52 -2.02 6.24
C LEU A 148 1.53 -3.19 6.14
N VAL A 149 0.51 -3.02 5.30
CA VAL A 149 -0.50 -4.05 5.00
C VAL A 149 -0.18 -4.65 3.63
N PRO A 150 -0.17 -5.98 3.45
CA PRO A 150 0.11 -6.60 2.16
C PRO A 150 -1.02 -6.32 1.17
N HIS A 151 -0.66 -6.20 -0.09
CA HIS A 151 -1.63 -6.20 -1.18
C HIS A 151 -2.16 -7.62 -1.40
N LEU A 152 -3.44 -7.78 -1.77
CA LEU A 152 -4.05 -9.12 -1.94
C LEU A 152 -3.31 -9.98 -2.97
N ARG A 153 -2.82 -9.39 -4.07
CA ARG A 153 -2.00 -10.12 -5.06
C ARG A 153 -0.74 -10.75 -4.46
N LEU A 154 -0.13 -10.08 -3.48
CA LEU A 154 1.03 -10.64 -2.78
C LEU A 154 0.60 -11.78 -1.85
N VAL A 155 -0.51 -11.59 -1.15
CA VAL A 155 -1.09 -12.63 -0.28
C VAL A 155 -1.44 -13.89 -1.06
N HIS A 156 -2.06 -13.77 -2.24
CA HIS A 156 -2.38 -14.91 -3.11
C HIS A 156 -1.14 -15.67 -3.57
N ARG A 157 -0.01 -14.97 -3.74
CA ARG A 157 1.27 -15.60 -4.14
C ARG A 157 1.96 -16.31 -2.97
N PHE A 158 1.82 -15.81 -1.74
CA PHE A 158 2.46 -16.35 -0.53
C PHE A 158 1.47 -16.49 0.64
N PRO A 159 0.37 -17.26 0.51
CA PRO A 159 -0.73 -17.27 1.48
C PRO A 159 -0.31 -17.75 2.88
N GLN A 160 0.71 -18.59 2.96
CA GLN A 160 1.27 -19.13 4.20
C GLN A 160 2.05 -18.10 5.03
N ALA A 161 2.41 -16.94 4.45
CA ALA A 161 3.32 -16.00 5.08
C ALA A 161 2.64 -14.91 5.92
N PHE A 162 1.31 -14.96 6.05
CA PHE A 162 0.53 -13.90 6.67
C PHE A 162 -0.44 -14.44 7.73
N PRO A 163 -0.62 -13.73 8.87
CA PRO A 163 -1.66 -14.05 9.82
C PRO A 163 -3.04 -14.03 9.18
N CYS A 164 -3.84 -15.07 9.40
CA CYS A 164 -5.15 -15.20 8.76
C CYS A 164 -6.29 -15.55 9.73
N ILE A 165 -7.50 -15.11 9.39
CA ILE A 165 -8.76 -15.50 10.03
C ILE A 165 -9.77 -15.93 8.97
N ARG A 166 -10.67 -16.85 9.31
CA ARG A 166 -11.71 -17.32 8.39
C ARG A 166 -13.07 -16.78 8.73
N ILE A 167 -13.75 -16.25 7.72
CA ILE A 167 -15.16 -15.85 7.80
C ILE A 167 -16.08 -16.96 7.29
N ASP A 168 -17.32 -16.97 7.78
CA ASP A 168 -18.37 -17.82 7.22
C ASP A 168 -18.84 -17.37 5.84
N ARG A 169 -19.62 -18.26 5.19
CA ARG A 169 -20.21 -18.02 3.86
C ARG A 169 -21.11 -16.79 3.78
N GLY A 170 -21.83 -16.46 4.86
CA GLY A 170 -22.77 -15.35 4.90
C GLY A 170 -22.07 -14.00 4.86
N ALA A 171 -20.89 -13.90 5.48
CA ALA A 171 -20.08 -12.68 5.51
C ALA A 171 -19.40 -12.34 4.17
N ILE A 172 -19.14 -13.33 3.30
CA ILE A 172 -18.34 -13.18 2.07
C ILE A 172 -18.84 -12.01 1.20
N ARG A 173 -20.15 -11.97 0.90
CA ARG A 173 -20.73 -10.93 0.04
C ARG A 173 -20.50 -9.53 0.61
N PHE A 174 -20.62 -9.38 1.93
CA PHE A 174 -20.50 -8.09 2.60
C PHE A 174 -19.05 -7.60 2.60
N VAL A 175 -18.10 -8.49 2.88
CA VAL A 175 -16.66 -8.18 2.83
C VAL A 175 -16.26 -7.77 1.42
N LEU A 176 -16.71 -8.49 0.39
CA LEU A 176 -16.48 -8.15 -1.02
C LEU A 176 -17.26 -6.91 -1.51
N SER A 177 -18.08 -6.30 -0.65
CA SER A 177 -18.75 -5.02 -0.91
C SER A 177 -18.14 -3.87 -0.10
N GLY A 178 -17.03 -4.11 0.61
CA GLY A 178 -16.38 -3.11 1.45
C GLY A 178 -17.07 -2.84 2.79
N ALA A 179 -17.94 -3.74 3.26
CA ALA A 179 -18.56 -3.58 4.57
C ALA A 179 -17.59 -3.96 5.69
N THR A 180 -17.76 -3.31 6.86
CA THR A 180 -17.08 -3.65 8.10
C THR A 180 -17.28 -5.13 8.46
N LEU A 181 -16.19 -5.84 8.74
CA LEU A 181 -16.25 -7.21 9.23
C LEU A 181 -16.64 -7.21 10.71
N MET A 182 -17.77 -7.88 11.00
CA MET A 182 -18.33 -7.97 12.35
C MET A 182 -18.01 -9.32 12.99
N ALA A 183 -17.86 -9.34 14.33
CA ALA A 183 -17.52 -10.53 15.10
C ALA A 183 -18.40 -11.77 14.81
N PRO A 184 -19.73 -11.67 14.59
CA PRO A 184 -20.57 -12.83 14.28
C PRO A 184 -20.13 -13.61 13.03
N GLY A 185 -19.50 -12.94 12.06
CA GLY A 185 -18.98 -13.59 10.84
C GLY A 185 -17.77 -14.49 11.09
N LEU A 186 -17.15 -14.37 12.27
CA LEU A 186 -15.95 -15.10 12.69
C LEU A 186 -16.23 -16.11 13.81
N THR A 187 -17.26 -15.87 14.64
CA THR A 187 -17.65 -16.74 15.76
C THR A 187 -18.76 -17.73 15.40
N SER A 188 -19.27 -17.69 14.18
CA SER A 188 -20.22 -18.67 13.64
C SER A 188 -19.55 -20.02 13.36
N PRO A 189 -20.32 -21.10 13.08
CA PRO A 189 -19.75 -22.43 12.78
C PRO A 189 -18.81 -22.48 11.58
N GLY A 190 -18.95 -21.56 10.62
CA GLY A 190 -18.10 -21.44 9.44
C GLY A 190 -16.81 -20.67 9.70
N GLY A 191 -16.83 -19.73 10.65
CA GLY A 191 -15.71 -18.89 11.01
C GLY A 191 -14.60 -19.65 11.74
N ARG A 192 -13.34 -19.21 11.58
CA ARG A 192 -12.19 -19.73 12.32
C ARG A 192 -11.36 -18.59 12.84
N LEU A 193 -11.29 -18.54 14.16
CA LEU A 193 -10.35 -17.74 14.92
C LEU A 193 -9.26 -18.67 15.49
N PRO A 194 -8.11 -18.12 15.93
CA PRO A 194 -7.10 -18.88 16.65
C PRO A 194 -7.71 -19.72 17.77
N ALA A 195 -7.14 -20.91 18.01
CA ALA A 195 -7.62 -21.85 19.01
C ALA A 195 -7.62 -21.24 20.43
N ASP A 196 -8.51 -21.72 21.30
CA ASP A 196 -8.53 -21.28 22.69
C ASP A 196 -7.26 -21.74 23.43
N GLY A 197 -6.63 -20.82 24.15
CA GLY A 197 -5.34 -21.07 24.81
C GLY A 197 -4.13 -20.94 23.87
N ALA A 198 -4.32 -20.52 22.61
CA ALA A 198 -3.21 -20.14 21.75
C ALA A 198 -2.40 -18.98 22.39
N PRO A 199 -1.09 -18.93 22.16
CA PRO A 199 -0.25 -17.88 22.71
C PRO A 199 -0.69 -16.49 22.22
N GLU A 200 -0.62 -15.50 23.10
CA GLU A 200 -0.99 -14.12 22.77
C GLU A 200 0.17 -13.38 22.10
N GLY A 201 -0.09 -12.84 20.90
CA GLY A 201 0.89 -12.08 20.16
C GLY A 201 2.07 -12.91 19.66
N LEU A 202 3.01 -12.23 19.01
CA LEU A 202 4.24 -12.82 18.49
C LEU A 202 5.16 -13.19 19.67
N GLN A 203 5.51 -14.47 19.83
CA GLN A 203 6.47 -14.89 20.86
C GLN A 203 7.91 -14.67 20.37
N GLU A 204 8.71 -13.99 21.19
CA GLU A 204 10.13 -13.76 20.91
C GLU A 204 10.87 -15.09 20.72
N GLY A 205 11.57 -15.23 19.60
CA GLY A 205 12.33 -16.43 19.23
C GLY A 205 11.49 -17.57 18.63
N LYS A 206 10.17 -17.40 18.45
CA LYS A 206 9.27 -18.36 17.79
C LYS A 206 8.49 -17.76 16.63
N GLU A 207 8.98 -16.66 16.08
CA GLU A 207 8.34 -15.92 15.01
C GLU A 207 8.16 -16.77 13.74
N MET A 208 9.10 -17.69 13.49
CA MET A 208 9.09 -18.58 12.34
C MET A 208 8.23 -19.85 12.52
N ASP A 209 7.75 -20.11 13.74
CA ASP A 209 6.93 -21.30 14.04
C ASP A 209 5.44 -21.09 13.72
N GLN A 210 5.07 -19.88 13.31
CA GLN A 210 3.71 -19.51 12.96
C GLN A 210 3.21 -20.29 11.74
N LYS A 211 1.99 -20.80 11.84
CA LYS A 211 1.34 -21.51 10.73
C LYS A 211 -0.16 -21.60 10.92
N MET A 212 -0.86 -21.94 9.85
CA MET A 212 -2.23 -22.39 9.91
C MET A 212 -2.26 -23.89 10.27
N ASP A 213 -3.17 -24.27 11.18
CA ASP A 213 -3.41 -25.68 11.50
C ASP A 213 -4.31 -26.37 10.47
N GLU A 214 -4.56 -27.67 10.65
CA GLU A 214 -5.40 -28.49 9.77
C GLU A 214 -6.87 -28.03 9.72
N GLU A 215 -7.33 -27.29 10.74
CA GLU A 215 -8.70 -26.75 10.82
C GLU A 215 -8.83 -25.36 10.20
N GLY A 216 -7.72 -24.76 9.76
CA GLY A 216 -7.67 -23.41 9.20
C GLY A 216 -7.57 -22.31 10.26
N ARG A 217 -7.07 -22.61 11.46
CA ARG A 217 -6.84 -21.62 12.54
C ARG A 217 -5.38 -21.20 12.55
N TRP A 218 -5.15 -19.91 12.77
CA TRP A 218 -3.80 -19.40 12.97
C TRP A 218 -3.25 -19.83 14.34
N SER A 219 -1.95 -20.14 14.40
CA SER A 219 -1.29 -20.74 15.56
C SER A 219 -1.20 -19.86 16.81
N ARG A 220 -1.55 -18.57 16.72
CA ARG A 220 -1.51 -17.61 17.84
C ARG A 220 -2.66 -16.63 17.78
N GLU A 221 -2.98 -16.03 18.93
CA GLU A 221 -3.92 -14.91 18.99
C GLU A 221 -3.29 -13.66 18.36
N LEU A 222 -4.12 -12.91 17.65
CA LEU A 222 -3.75 -11.65 16.99
C LEU A 222 -4.21 -10.48 17.85
N VAL A 223 -3.37 -9.45 17.93
CA VAL A 223 -3.61 -8.31 18.81
C VAL A 223 -4.29 -7.16 18.06
N LYS A 224 -4.88 -6.23 18.80
CA LYS A 224 -5.43 -5.00 18.22
C LYS A 224 -4.33 -4.22 17.49
N GLY A 225 -4.66 -3.70 16.31
CA GLY A 225 -3.76 -2.96 15.44
C GLY A 225 -2.94 -3.88 14.53
N GLU A 226 -3.04 -5.19 14.67
CA GLU A 226 -2.29 -6.13 13.83
C GLU A 226 -2.98 -6.31 12.47
N PRO A 227 -2.21 -6.32 11.36
CA PRO A 227 -2.73 -6.62 10.05
C PRO A 227 -3.05 -8.11 9.91
N VAL A 228 -4.17 -8.42 9.26
CA VAL A 228 -4.70 -9.77 9.12
C VAL A 228 -5.28 -10.00 7.73
N VAL A 229 -5.08 -11.22 7.24
CA VAL A 229 -5.69 -11.74 6.02
C VAL A 229 -7.02 -12.41 6.34
N VAL A 230 -8.04 -12.10 5.55
CA VAL A 230 -9.37 -12.69 5.65
C VAL A 230 -9.52 -13.75 4.56
N ILE A 231 -9.63 -15.01 4.98
CA ILE A 231 -9.99 -16.14 4.13
C ILE A 231 -11.48 -16.47 4.31
N ALA A 232 -12.09 -17.11 3.31
CA ALA A 232 -13.52 -17.41 3.32
C ALA A 232 -13.78 -18.92 3.33
N GLU A 233 -14.82 -19.33 4.05
CA GLU A 233 -15.24 -20.74 4.08
C GLU A 233 -15.54 -21.26 2.66
N GLY A 234 -14.86 -22.34 2.27
CA GLY A 234 -15.01 -22.95 0.95
C GLY A 234 -14.33 -22.18 -0.20
N LYS A 235 -13.41 -21.27 0.13
CA LYS A 235 -12.55 -20.56 -0.84
C LYS A 235 -11.08 -20.81 -0.50
N GLU A 236 -10.26 -20.98 -1.52
CA GLU A 236 -8.81 -21.17 -1.38
C GLU A 236 -8.10 -19.83 -1.20
N GLU A 237 -8.51 -18.83 -1.99
CA GLU A 237 -7.88 -17.51 -1.99
C GLU A 237 -8.44 -16.58 -0.91
N ALA A 238 -7.57 -15.72 -0.39
CA ALA A 238 -7.94 -14.65 0.52
C ALA A 238 -8.90 -13.66 -0.17
N CYS A 239 -9.95 -13.22 0.55
CA CYS A 239 -10.93 -12.29 0.00
C CYS A 239 -10.68 -10.84 0.41
N ALA A 240 -10.00 -10.62 1.54
CA ALA A 240 -9.67 -9.29 2.03
C ALA A 240 -8.43 -9.27 2.92
N VAL A 241 -7.88 -8.09 3.15
CA VAL A 241 -6.83 -7.79 4.12
C VAL A 241 -7.21 -6.51 4.86
N GLY A 242 -6.90 -6.44 6.15
CA GLY A 242 -7.18 -5.25 6.93
C GLY A 242 -6.49 -5.28 8.29
N THR A 243 -6.80 -4.29 9.11
CA THR A 243 -6.21 -4.14 10.44
C THR A 243 -7.25 -4.43 11.51
N LEU A 244 -6.87 -5.22 12.52
CA LEU A 244 -7.77 -5.55 13.62
C LEU A 244 -8.06 -4.31 14.48
N VAL A 245 -9.33 -3.93 14.60
CA VAL A 245 -9.76 -2.93 15.60
C VAL A 245 -9.88 -3.52 17.01
N VAL A 246 -10.00 -4.85 17.10
CA VAL A 246 -10.12 -5.63 18.34
C VAL A 246 -9.33 -6.94 18.18
N GLY A 247 -8.62 -7.37 19.23
CA GLY A 247 -7.83 -8.62 19.21
C GLY A 247 -8.70 -9.88 19.19
N THR A 248 -8.21 -10.97 18.62
CA THR A 248 -9.00 -12.20 18.37
C THR A 248 -9.55 -12.84 19.64
N LYS A 249 -8.81 -12.78 20.75
CA LYS A 249 -9.28 -13.23 22.07
C LYS A 249 -10.51 -12.46 22.54
N GLU A 250 -10.52 -11.14 22.35
CA GLU A 250 -11.65 -10.28 22.72
C GLU A 250 -12.84 -10.48 21.78
N VAL A 251 -12.60 -10.71 20.48
CA VAL A 251 -13.63 -11.09 19.51
C VAL A 251 -14.36 -12.36 19.95
N LYS A 252 -13.63 -13.40 20.36
CA LYS A 252 -14.21 -14.64 20.90
C LYS A 252 -15.02 -14.39 22.17
N ALA A 253 -14.48 -13.60 23.10
CA ALA A 253 -15.13 -13.33 24.38
C ALA A 253 -16.42 -12.49 24.26
N LYS A 254 -16.43 -11.47 23.39
CA LYS A 254 -17.59 -10.58 23.23
C LYS A 254 -18.60 -11.09 22.21
N GLY A 255 -18.14 -11.74 21.14
CA GLY A 255 -18.97 -12.23 20.04
C GLY A 255 -19.74 -11.16 19.27
N LYS A 256 -19.46 -9.86 19.51
CA LYS A 256 -20.16 -8.73 18.89
C LYS A 256 -19.22 -7.54 18.69
N GLY A 257 -19.56 -6.68 17.74
CA GLY A 257 -18.82 -5.46 17.42
C GLY A 257 -17.95 -5.59 16.17
N PRO A 258 -17.35 -4.47 15.72
CA PRO A 258 -16.49 -4.43 14.56
C PRO A 258 -15.14 -5.10 14.85
N VAL A 259 -14.62 -5.82 13.85
CA VAL A 259 -13.33 -6.51 13.90
C VAL A 259 -12.36 -5.93 12.88
N ILE A 260 -12.85 -5.59 11.68
CA ILE A 260 -12.09 -4.85 10.66
C ILE A 260 -13.03 -3.80 10.05
N GLU A 261 -12.66 -2.52 10.14
CA GLU A 261 -13.47 -1.41 9.62
C GLU A 261 -13.14 -1.12 8.16
N ASP A 262 -11.86 -0.90 7.85
CA ASP A 262 -11.36 -0.63 6.51
C ASP A 262 -10.51 -1.80 6.01
N ALA A 263 -11.01 -2.51 5.00
CA ALA A 263 -10.32 -3.62 4.37
C ALA A 263 -10.07 -3.34 2.89
N HIS A 264 -8.90 -3.76 2.40
CA HIS A 264 -8.68 -3.96 0.98
C HIS A 264 -9.22 -5.34 0.59
N TYR A 265 -10.11 -5.40 -0.40
CA TYR A 265 -10.83 -6.63 -0.78
C TYR A 265 -10.79 -6.89 -2.28
N LEU A 266 -11.11 -8.12 -2.70
CA LEU A 266 -11.13 -8.48 -4.11
C LEU A 266 -12.18 -7.68 -4.88
N GLY A 267 -11.73 -7.01 -5.95
CA GLY A 267 -12.60 -6.19 -6.79
C GLY A 267 -12.76 -4.75 -6.32
N ASP A 268 -12.08 -4.33 -5.24
CA ASP A 268 -12.08 -2.93 -4.84
C ASP A 268 -11.24 -2.03 -5.77
N GLY A 269 -11.18 -0.73 -5.46
CA GLY A 269 -10.42 0.23 -6.25
C GLY A 269 -8.91 -0.06 -6.27
N LEU A 270 -8.35 -0.57 -5.17
CA LEU A 270 -6.93 -0.89 -5.08
C LEU A 270 -6.58 -2.15 -5.87
N TRP A 271 -7.46 -3.16 -5.88
CA TRP A 271 -7.33 -4.39 -6.65
C TRP A 271 -7.31 -4.13 -8.16
N ASN A 272 -8.18 -3.22 -8.60
CA ASN A 272 -8.34 -2.82 -10.01
C ASN A 272 -7.40 -1.68 -10.42
N LEU A 273 -6.60 -1.14 -9.50
CA LEU A 273 -5.71 -0.02 -9.79
C LEU A 273 -4.65 -0.45 -10.80
N SER A 274 -4.51 0.33 -11.88
CA SER A 274 -3.38 0.19 -12.79
C SER A 274 -2.11 0.65 -12.07
N THR A 275 -1.06 -0.15 -12.16
CA THR A 275 0.23 0.13 -11.50
C THR A 275 1.39 0.25 -12.48
N GLU A 276 1.08 0.32 -13.78
CA GLU A 276 2.03 0.63 -14.85
C GLU A 276 2.57 2.08 -14.75
#